data_AF-A0A6G3ZB05-F1
#
_entry.id   AF-A0A6G3ZB05-F1
#
_cell.length_a   1.000
_cell.length_b   1.000
_cell.length_c   1.000
_cell.angle_alpha   90.00
_cell.angle_beta   90.00
_cell.angle_gamma   90.00
#
_symmetry.space_group_name_H-M   'P 1'
#
loop_
_entity.id
_entity.type
_entity.pdbx_description
1 polymer ?
#
loop_
_entity_poly.entity_id
_entity_poly.type
_entity_poly.pdbx_seq_one_letter_code
_entity_poly.pdbx_strand_id
1 'polypeptide(L)'
;MDKLKILFLAADPCDSSRLRLGQELRDIHDNLQRSKYRENFLLESRESVRPGDITQSIFDVEPQIIHFSGHGMETGELCFENIQGKTQPVQPDALANLFELVVGQVDCVVLNACYSEIQARAIAKHIPFVIGMNQAIGDKAAITFAIGFYKALGAGRSFEDAYKFACVELQLESIPEHLTPVIQYGPQREHFSTSAQTLAEYIYLDHKRIQSYVEQVDVSGSRVPNWVPGTISRGSTPQSTHESISTILNHLEKTGQLSHSRPRCKGWNGELFVLEKLEAQKAILPIRPNEIVSSLREISVWISDPALEDYKKEPYWASGALLYLIESYWKADAERYGTTMSGLSALRCIVGDMVNAELLPESSRDNIGWPRQDRRSPREILKTLGAVIQPKRQIQTLYRYRYISDEHFFTDTDGAHRSYDVYGYPIFIRAV
;
A
#
# COMPACT_ATOMS: atom_id res chain seq x y z
N MET A 1 -5.44 -7.45 10.99
CA MET A 1 -5.58 -6.33 10.04
C MET A 1 -7.00 -5.84 10.17
N ASP A 2 -7.17 -4.54 10.40
CA ASP A 2 -8.50 -3.95 10.38
C ASP A 2 -9.01 -3.92 8.95
N LYS A 3 -10.25 -4.38 8.76
CA LYS A 3 -10.90 -4.39 7.45
C LYS A 3 -11.29 -2.96 7.08
N LEU A 4 -11.16 -2.60 5.81
CA LEU A 4 -11.76 -1.41 5.23
C LEU A 4 -13.28 -1.55 5.31
N LYS A 5 -13.91 -0.71 6.12
CA LYS A 5 -15.34 -0.73 6.37
C LYS A 5 -16.04 0.20 5.38
N ILE A 6 -17.03 -0.35 4.70
CA ILE A 6 -17.89 0.34 3.75
C ILE A 6 -19.28 0.42 4.38
N LEU A 7 -19.80 1.63 4.54
CA LEU A 7 -21.19 1.87 4.92
C LEU A 7 -22.00 2.23 3.67
N PHE A 8 -22.88 1.34 3.26
CA PHE A 8 -23.83 1.54 2.18
C PHE A 8 -25.15 2.07 2.74
N LEU A 9 -25.55 3.27 2.33
CA LEU A 9 -26.77 3.96 2.72
C LEU A 9 -27.72 3.99 1.52
N ALA A 10 -28.85 3.28 1.63
CA ALA A 10 -29.89 3.27 0.61
C ALA A 10 -31.11 4.07 1.07
N ALA A 11 -31.54 5.04 0.28
CA ALA A 11 -32.77 5.79 0.52
C ALA A 11 -33.83 5.45 -0.55
N ASP A 12 -34.98 4.92 -0.13
CA ASP A 12 -36.06 4.46 -1.02
C ASP A 12 -37.43 5.08 -0.66
N PRO A 13 -37.56 6.42 -0.72
CA PRO A 13 -38.81 7.08 -0.35
C PRO A 13 -39.97 6.65 -1.27
N CYS A 14 -41.10 6.31 -0.66
CA CYS A 14 -42.23 5.65 -1.32
C CYS A 14 -42.98 6.54 -2.33
N ASP A 15 -42.71 7.84 -2.36
CA ASP A 15 -43.25 8.82 -3.30
C ASP A 15 -42.30 9.15 -4.47
N SER A 16 -41.15 8.49 -4.55
CA SER A 16 -40.20 8.62 -5.67
C SER A 16 -40.27 7.45 -6.65
N SER A 17 -39.64 7.61 -7.82
CA SER A 17 -39.50 6.51 -8.77
C SER A 17 -38.62 5.40 -8.20
N ARG A 18 -38.94 4.15 -8.52
CA ARG A 18 -38.22 3.00 -7.96
C ARG A 18 -36.81 2.88 -8.56
N LEU A 19 -35.80 2.81 -7.70
CA LEU A 19 -34.42 2.45 -8.04
C LEU A 19 -34.14 0.99 -7.70
N ARG A 20 -33.13 0.38 -8.32
CA ARG A 20 -32.73 -1.01 -8.03
C ARG A 20 -31.62 -1.06 -6.96
N LEU A 21 -31.82 -0.34 -5.85
CA LEU A 21 -30.86 -0.21 -4.74
C LEU A 21 -30.40 -1.57 -4.18
N GLY A 22 -31.35 -2.49 -3.99
CA GLY A 22 -31.02 -3.84 -3.53
C GLY A 22 -30.23 -4.66 -4.57
N GLN A 23 -30.38 -4.38 -5.87
CA GLN A 23 -29.51 -5.00 -6.88
C GLN A 23 -28.10 -4.44 -6.76
N GLU A 24 -27.96 -3.12 -6.64
CA GLU A 24 -26.67 -2.48 -6.46
C GLU A 24 -25.90 -3.07 -5.27
N LEU A 25 -26.53 -3.13 -4.11
CA LEU A 25 -25.92 -3.68 -2.90
C LEU A 25 -25.47 -5.15 -3.08
N ARG A 26 -26.32 -6.00 -3.68
CA ARG A 26 -25.99 -7.40 -3.95
C ARG A 26 -24.81 -7.53 -4.91
N ASP A 27 -24.81 -6.76 -6.00
CA ASP A 27 -23.77 -6.85 -7.02
C ASP A 27 -22.43 -6.32 -6.46
N ILE A 28 -22.44 -5.29 -5.62
CA ILE A 28 -21.25 -4.83 -4.86
C ILE A 28 -20.74 -5.95 -3.94
N HIS A 29 -21.63 -6.55 -3.14
CA HIS A 29 -21.27 -7.61 -2.21
C HIS A 29 -20.62 -8.80 -2.92
N ASP A 30 -21.25 -9.29 -3.99
CA ASP A 30 -20.76 -10.43 -4.76
C ASP A 30 -19.39 -10.16 -5.40
N ASN A 31 -19.17 -8.94 -5.91
CA ASN A 31 -17.87 -8.56 -6.46
C ASN A 31 -16.77 -8.51 -5.40
N LEU A 32 -17.07 -7.93 -4.23
CA LEU A 32 -16.13 -7.91 -3.10
C LEU A 32 -15.78 -9.34 -2.64
N GLN A 33 -16.77 -10.23 -2.53
CA GLN A 33 -16.53 -11.63 -2.13
C GLN A 33 -15.70 -12.44 -3.14
N ARG A 34 -15.77 -12.10 -4.43
CA ARG A 34 -14.97 -12.74 -5.48
C ARG A 34 -13.58 -12.13 -5.66
N SER A 35 -13.31 -11.01 -4.99
CA SER A 35 -12.08 -10.24 -5.18
C SER A 35 -10.85 -10.90 -4.56
N LYS A 36 -9.66 -10.49 -5.05
CA LYS A 36 -8.37 -11.02 -4.61
C LYS A 36 -8.14 -10.79 -3.12
N TYR A 37 -8.59 -9.65 -2.60
CA TYR A 37 -8.38 -9.19 -1.22
C TYR A 37 -9.70 -9.11 -0.44
N ARG A 38 -10.64 -10.03 -0.72
CA ARG A 38 -11.99 -10.05 -0.11
C ARG A 38 -12.00 -9.97 1.41
N GLU A 39 -11.00 -10.56 2.06
CA GLU A 39 -10.82 -10.56 3.51
C GLU A 39 -10.56 -9.18 4.11
N ASN A 40 -10.15 -8.20 3.28
CA ASN A 40 -9.85 -6.84 3.70
C ASN A 40 -11.09 -5.93 3.75
N PHE A 41 -12.27 -6.40 3.33
CA PHE A 41 -13.46 -5.55 3.26
C PHE A 41 -14.54 -6.01 4.24
N LEU A 42 -15.21 -5.04 4.84
CA LEU A 42 -16.46 -5.23 5.59
C LEU A 42 -17.52 -4.31 4.99
N LEU A 43 -18.54 -4.89 4.35
CA LEU A 43 -19.66 -4.14 3.79
C LEU A 43 -20.85 -4.19 4.75
N GLU A 44 -21.16 -3.06 5.36
CA GLU A 44 -22.34 -2.82 6.18
C GLU A 44 -23.36 -2.03 5.38
N SER A 45 -24.65 -2.32 5.57
CA SER A 45 -25.72 -1.62 4.86
C SER A 45 -26.79 -1.11 5.81
N ARG A 46 -27.42 0.00 5.43
CA ARG A 46 -28.63 0.56 6.04
C ARG A 46 -29.58 0.90 4.91
N GLU A 47 -30.76 0.32 4.97
CA GLU A 47 -31.85 0.53 4.00
C GLU A 47 -32.87 1.51 4.58
N SER A 48 -33.62 2.17 3.70
CA SER A 48 -34.61 3.19 4.07
C SER A 48 -34.06 4.26 5.02
N VAL A 49 -32.87 4.77 4.69
CA VAL A 49 -32.12 5.70 5.52
C VAL A 49 -32.84 7.04 5.63
N ARG A 50 -33.03 7.49 6.87
CA ARG A 50 -33.49 8.84 7.21
C ARG A 50 -32.29 9.70 7.57
N PRO A 51 -32.40 11.04 7.53
CA PRO A 51 -31.28 11.92 7.87
C PRO A 51 -30.69 11.66 9.28
N GLY A 52 -31.53 11.33 10.25
CA GLY A 52 -31.09 11.01 11.62
C GLY A 52 -30.36 9.68 11.76
N ASP A 53 -30.53 8.76 10.80
CA ASP A 53 -29.89 7.45 10.84
C ASP A 53 -28.43 7.51 10.37
N ILE A 54 -28.07 8.55 9.60
CA ILE A 54 -26.73 8.72 9.01
C ILE A 54 -25.68 8.80 10.11
N THR A 55 -25.86 9.71 11.08
CA THR A 55 -24.91 9.91 12.18
C THR A 55 -24.75 8.65 13.03
N GLN A 56 -25.86 8.01 13.41
CA GLN A 56 -25.83 6.78 14.19
C GLN A 56 -25.10 5.66 13.43
N SER A 57 -25.36 5.52 12.13
CA SER A 57 -24.71 4.50 11.30
C SER A 57 -23.20 4.74 11.15
N ILE A 58 -22.78 6.00 11.08
CA ILE A 58 -21.37 6.36 11.07
C ILE A 58 -20.70 6.00 12.41
N PHE A 59 -21.37 6.24 13.54
CA PHE A 59 -20.84 5.88 14.87
C PHE A 59 -20.78 4.36 15.08
N ASP A 60 -21.79 3.62 14.62
CA ASP A 60 -21.85 2.17 14.82
C ASP A 60 -20.80 1.43 13.97
N VAL A 61 -20.61 1.87 12.73
CA VAL A 61 -19.76 1.18 11.76
C VAL A 61 -18.35 1.71 11.79
N GLU A 62 -18.16 3.00 12.06
CA GLU A 62 -16.90 3.72 11.89
C GLU A 62 -16.31 3.52 10.46
N PRO A 63 -17.04 3.88 9.39
CA PRO A 63 -16.65 3.54 8.02
C PRO A 63 -15.54 4.43 7.46
N GLN A 64 -14.69 3.84 6.61
CA GLN A 64 -13.74 4.59 5.77
C GLN A 64 -14.33 4.94 4.41
N ILE A 65 -15.32 4.18 3.93
CA ILE A 65 -16.05 4.47 2.70
C ILE A 65 -17.54 4.63 3.04
N ILE A 66 -18.14 5.74 2.64
CA ILE A 66 -19.59 5.91 2.65
C ILE A 66 -20.10 5.92 1.22
N HIS A 67 -21.03 5.01 0.93
CA HIS A 67 -21.72 4.95 -0.35
C HIS A 67 -23.18 5.32 -0.13
N PHE A 68 -23.63 6.40 -0.74
CA PHE A 68 -25.05 6.75 -0.81
C PHE A 68 -25.62 6.34 -2.15
N SER A 69 -26.73 5.61 -2.13
CA SER A 69 -27.52 5.27 -3.32
C SER A 69 -28.97 5.70 -3.12
N GLY A 70 -29.47 6.52 -4.03
CA GLY A 70 -30.80 7.11 -3.91
C GLY A 70 -31.03 8.22 -4.93
N HIS A 71 -32.08 9.01 -4.70
CA HIS A 71 -32.43 10.13 -5.56
C HIS A 71 -31.63 11.39 -5.20
N GLY A 72 -31.45 12.25 -6.20
CA GLY A 72 -30.89 13.58 -6.05
C GLY A 72 -31.68 14.61 -6.86
N MET A 73 -31.58 15.88 -6.45
CA MET A 73 -32.27 17.00 -7.10
C MET A 73 -31.28 17.86 -7.88
N GLU A 74 -31.75 18.58 -8.91
CA GLU A 74 -30.90 19.47 -9.73
C GLU A 74 -30.18 20.55 -8.92
N THR A 75 -30.74 20.94 -7.78
CA THR A 75 -30.19 21.88 -6.80
C THR A 75 -29.11 21.27 -5.91
N GLY A 76 -28.84 19.96 -6.04
CA GLY A 76 -27.74 19.25 -5.39
C GLY A 76 -28.11 18.48 -4.13
N GLU A 77 -29.36 18.54 -3.68
CA GLU A 77 -29.83 17.79 -2.51
C GLU A 77 -29.84 16.28 -2.77
N LEU A 78 -29.55 15.52 -1.71
CA LEU A 78 -29.81 14.09 -1.67
C LEU A 78 -31.15 13.84 -0.98
N CYS A 79 -31.94 12.93 -1.55
CA CYS A 79 -33.27 12.60 -1.07
C CYS A 79 -33.22 11.41 -0.10
N PHE A 80 -33.61 11.65 1.15
CA PHE A 80 -33.75 10.63 2.19
C PHE A 80 -35.22 10.35 2.50
N GLU A 81 -35.47 9.40 3.40
CA GLU A 81 -36.80 9.18 3.96
C GLU A 81 -37.07 10.03 5.20
N ASN A 82 -38.29 10.54 5.32
CA ASN A 82 -38.81 11.03 6.60
C ASN A 82 -39.57 9.93 7.36
N ILE A 83 -40.10 10.25 8.54
CA ILE A 83 -40.86 9.31 9.38
C ILE A 83 -42.15 8.76 8.72
N GLN A 84 -42.62 9.38 7.64
CA GLN A 84 -43.78 8.94 6.85
C GLN A 84 -43.36 8.13 5.60
N GLY A 85 -42.06 7.84 5.44
CA GLY A 85 -41.50 7.19 4.26
C GLY A 85 -41.52 8.06 3.00
N LYS A 86 -41.71 9.38 3.15
CA LYS A 86 -41.75 10.34 2.04
C LYS A 86 -40.40 11.00 1.85
N THR A 87 -40.20 11.56 0.66
CA THR A 87 -38.96 12.22 0.27
C THR A 87 -38.65 13.41 1.18
N GLN A 88 -37.45 13.41 1.75
CA GLN A 88 -36.87 14.51 2.52
C GLN A 88 -35.54 14.91 1.89
N PRO A 89 -35.49 16.03 1.15
CA PRO A 89 -34.24 16.58 0.63
C PRO A 89 -33.32 17.05 1.76
N VAL A 90 -32.04 16.71 1.68
CA VAL A 90 -31.00 17.22 2.57
C VAL A 90 -30.03 18.08 1.77
N GLN A 91 -29.78 19.29 2.26
CA GLN A 91 -29.01 20.31 1.58
C GLN A 91 -27.50 20.02 1.54
N PRO A 92 -26.78 20.48 0.50
CA PRO A 92 -25.33 20.39 0.39
C PRO A 92 -24.57 20.73 1.66
N ASP A 93 -24.87 21.88 2.24
CA ASP A 93 -24.18 22.39 3.43
C ASP A 93 -24.44 21.52 4.68
N ALA A 94 -25.61 20.91 4.80
CA ALA A 94 -25.95 20.08 5.96
C ALA A 94 -25.08 18.82 6.02
N LEU A 95 -24.93 18.10 4.90
CA LEU A 95 -24.04 16.94 4.86
C LEU A 95 -22.58 17.36 4.87
N ALA A 96 -22.19 18.49 4.26
CA ALA A 96 -20.82 18.99 4.37
C ALA A 96 -20.42 19.23 5.83
N ASN A 97 -21.28 19.89 6.61
CA ASN A 97 -21.07 20.10 8.05
C ASN A 97 -21.00 18.77 8.84
N LEU A 98 -21.78 17.76 8.44
CA LEU A 98 -21.66 16.42 9.03
C LEU A 98 -20.28 15.80 8.72
N PHE A 99 -19.86 15.85 7.45
CA PHE A 99 -18.59 15.27 7.02
C PHE A 99 -17.36 15.99 7.59
N GLU A 100 -17.49 17.28 7.93
CA GLU A 100 -16.50 18.02 8.72
C GLU A 100 -16.25 17.40 10.11
N LEU A 101 -17.28 16.85 10.76
CA LEU A 101 -17.16 16.27 12.11
C LEU A 101 -16.53 14.87 12.12
N VAL A 102 -16.49 14.20 10.96
CA VAL A 102 -15.93 12.84 10.80
C VAL A 102 -14.66 12.85 9.95
N VAL A 103 -14.04 14.03 9.89
CA VAL A 103 -12.70 14.29 9.38
C VAL A 103 -11.73 13.32 10.06
N GLY A 104 -11.19 12.37 9.29
CA GLY A 104 -10.10 11.47 9.73
C GLY A 104 -10.58 10.05 9.94
N GLN A 105 -11.89 9.84 9.79
CA GLN A 105 -12.54 8.55 9.79
C GLN A 105 -12.92 8.13 8.36
N VAL A 106 -13.52 9.04 7.59
CA VAL A 106 -13.97 8.78 6.22
C VAL A 106 -12.93 9.25 5.20
N ASP A 107 -12.52 8.34 4.31
CA ASP A 107 -11.51 8.57 3.29
C ASP A 107 -12.11 8.77 1.89
N CYS A 108 -13.26 8.13 1.63
CA CYS A 108 -13.96 8.24 0.36
C CYS A 108 -15.48 8.25 0.52
N VAL A 109 -16.15 9.11 -0.25
CA VAL A 109 -17.61 9.17 -0.34
C VAL A 109 -18.04 8.96 -1.78
N VAL A 110 -18.99 8.06 -2.02
CA VAL A 110 -19.59 7.81 -3.34
C VAL A 110 -21.06 8.20 -3.28
N LEU A 111 -21.47 9.19 -4.07
CA LEU A 111 -22.83 9.71 -4.13
C LEU A 111 -23.50 9.28 -5.43
N ASN A 112 -24.10 8.09 -5.43
CA ASN A 112 -24.80 7.52 -6.57
C ASN A 112 -26.24 8.07 -6.65
N ALA A 113 -26.33 9.35 -7.04
CA ALA A 113 -27.58 10.09 -7.16
C ALA A 113 -27.45 11.17 -8.23
N CYS A 114 -28.54 11.49 -8.94
CA CYS A 114 -28.56 12.52 -9.98
C CYS A 114 -28.09 13.87 -9.45
N TYR A 115 -27.28 14.60 -10.22
CA TYR A 115 -26.78 15.95 -9.89
C TYR A 115 -26.01 16.08 -8.57
N SER A 116 -25.55 14.96 -8.00
CA SER A 116 -24.83 14.93 -6.73
C SER A 116 -23.42 15.56 -6.78
N GLU A 117 -22.94 16.06 -7.92
CA GLU A 117 -21.67 16.81 -7.99
C GLU A 117 -21.68 18.06 -7.08
N ILE A 118 -22.81 18.76 -6.97
CA ILE A 118 -22.93 19.94 -6.08
C ILE A 118 -22.69 19.52 -4.63
N GLN A 119 -23.32 18.42 -4.20
CA GLN A 119 -23.10 17.79 -2.90
C GLN A 119 -21.65 17.32 -2.73
N ALA A 120 -21.09 16.69 -3.77
CA ALA A 120 -19.73 16.18 -3.76
C ALA A 120 -18.70 17.30 -3.55
N ARG A 121 -18.87 18.44 -4.23
CA ARG A 121 -18.03 19.63 -4.05
C ARG A 121 -18.09 20.18 -2.63
N ALA A 122 -19.28 20.17 -2.01
CA ALA A 122 -19.44 20.64 -0.64
C ALA A 122 -18.72 19.73 0.36
N ILE A 123 -18.87 18.40 0.22
CA ILE A 123 -18.22 17.41 1.09
C ILE A 123 -16.70 17.35 0.85
N ALA A 124 -16.25 17.51 -0.39
CA ALA A 124 -14.83 17.49 -0.74
C ALA A 124 -14.02 18.60 -0.07
N LYS A 125 -14.65 19.66 0.46
CA LYS A 125 -13.96 20.63 1.34
C LYS A 125 -13.32 19.96 2.56
N HIS A 126 -13.82 18.79 2.97
CA HIS A 126 -13.40 18.09 4.19
C HIS A 126 -12.87 16.68 3.93
N ILE A 127 -13.39 15.96 2.93
CA ILE A 127 -13.06 14.55 2.64
C ILE A 127 -12.14 14.42 1.42
N PRO A 128 -11.09 13.57 1.45
CA PRO A 128 -10.10 13.51 0.38
C PRO A 128 -10.65 13.16 -1.01
N PHE A 129 -11.58 12.21 -1.12
CA PHE A 129 -12.16 11.81 -2.40
C PHE A 129 -13.68 11.72 -2.29
N VAL A 130 -14.37 12.48 -3.14
CA VAL A 130 -15.84 12.44 -3.21
C VAL A 130 -16.27 12.28 -4.65
N ILE A 131 -16.99 11.22 -4.95
CA ILE A 131 -17.51 10.94 -6.28
C ILE A 131 -18.98 11.33 -6.31
N GLY A 132 -19.38 12.12 -7.30
CA GLY A 132 -20.78 12.47 -7.54
C GLY A 132 -21.11 12.45 -9.03
N MET A 133 -22.37 12.76 -9.36
CA MET A 133 -22.87 12.78 -10.73
C MET A 133 -23.09 14.22 -11.16
N ASN A 134 -22.46 14.65 -12.25
CA ASN A 134 -22.59 16.04 -12.74
C ASN A 134 -23.93 16.32 -13.43
N GLN A 135 -24.72 15.29 -13.71
CA GLN A 135 -26.03 15.37 -14.35
C GLN A 135 -26.90 14.16 -13.92
N ALA A 136 -28.07 14.01 -14.51
CA ALA A 136 -28.88 12.81 -14.33
C ALA A 136 -28.14 11.55 -14.84
N ILE A 137 -28.23 10.46 -14.09
CA ILE A 137 -27.65 9.16 -14.44
C ILE A 137 -28.73 8.08 -14.47
N GLY A 138 -28.67 7.19 -15.45
CA GLY A 138 -29.58 6.04 -15.50
C GLY A 138 -29.24 5.00 -14.42
N ASP A 139 -30.26 4.36 -13.86
CA ASP A 139 -30.12 3.35 -12.80
C ASP A 139 -29.17 2.19 -13.20
N LYS A 140 -29.19 1.74 -14.47
CA LYS A 140 -28.20 0.75 -14.97
C LYS A 140 -26.77 1.30 -14.91
N ALA A 141 -26.57 2.55 -15.33
CA ALA A 141 -25.25 3.18 -15.33
C ALA A 141 -24.72 3.38 -13.90
N ALA A 142 -25.57 3.84 -12.98
CA ALA A 142 -25.26 3.95 -11.56
C ALA A 142 -24.77 2.62 -10.97
N ILE A 143 -25.50 1.53 -11.21
CA ILE A 143 -25.12 0.18 -10.74
C ILE A 143 -23.81 -0.30 -11.37
N THR A 144 -23.66 -0.18 -12.69
CA THR A 144 -22.43 -0.60 -13.39
C THR A 144 -21.21 0.18 -12.90
N PHE A 145 -21.36 1.48 -12.64
CA PHE A 145 -20.32 2.31 -12.05
C PHE A 145 -19.90 1.78 -10.68
N ALA A 146 -20.86 1.56 -9.77
CA ALA A 146 -20.58 1.07 -8.43
C ALA A 146 -19.87 -0.29 -8.46
N ILE A 147 -20.31 -1.22 -9.31
CA ILE A 147 -19.67 -2.51 -9.52
C ILE A 147 -18.21 -2.34 -9.97
N GLY A 148 -17.96 -1.53 -11.01
CA GLY A 148 -16.61 -1.29 -11.52
C GLY A 148 -15.68 -0.69 -10.47
N PHE A 149 -16.20 0.24 -9.65
CA PHE A 149 -15.48 0.88 -8.56
C PHE A 149 -15.04 -0.15 -7.50
N TYR A 150 -15.97 -0.94 -6.95
CA TYR A 150 -15.65 -1.91 -5.91
C TYR A 150 -14.87 -3.12 -6.44
N LYS A 151 -15.05 -3.52 -7.70
CA LYS A 151 -14.22 -4.52 -8.39
C LYS A 151 -12.76 -4.08 -8.44
N ALA A 152 -12.50 -2.81 -8.78
CA ALA A 152 -11.15 -2.26 -8.80
C ALA A 152 -10.55 -2.13 -7.39
N LEU A 153 -11.33 -1.66 -6.41
CA LEU A 153 -10.89 -1.63 -5.01
C LEU A 153 -10.56 -3.03 -4.48
N GLY A 154 -11.40 -4.03 -4.74
CA GLY A 154 -11.15 -5.42 -4.40
C GLY A 154 -9.90 -6.02 -5.06
N ALA A 155 -9.41 -5.41 -6.14
CA ALA A 155 -8.16 -5.74 -6.80
C ALA A 155 -6.94 -4.95 -6.25
N GLY A 156 -7.11 -4.13 -5.21
CA GLY A 156 -6.07 -3.35 -4.56
C GLY A 156 -5.70 -2.07 -5.30
N ARG A 157 -6.65 -1.48 -6.04
CA ARG A 157 -6.46 -0.16 -6.69
C ARG A 157 -6.77 0.98 -5.71
N SER A 158 -6.18 2.15 -5.98
CA SER A 158 -6.51 3.39 -5.25
C SER A 158 -7.93 3.85 -5.57
N PHE A 159 -8.48 4.80 -4.81
CA PHE A 159 -9.81 5.37 -5.13
C PHE A 159 -9.86 6.05 -6.49
N GLU A 160 -8.79 6.75 -6.87
CA GLU A 160 -8.70 7.40 -8.18
C GLU A 160 -8.68 6.38 -9.32
N ASP A 161 -7.88 5.33 -9.16
CA ASP A 161 -7.83 4.26 -10.15
C ASP A 161 -9.17 3.52 -10.18
N ALA A 162 -9.78 3.25 -9.02
CA ALA A 162 -11.09 2.62 -8.94
C ALA A 162 -12.18 3.44 -9.64
N TYR A 163 -12.18 4.77 -9.48
CA TYR A 163 -13.03 5.68 -10.22
C TYR A 163 -12.79 5.57 -11.74
N LYS A 164 -11.52 5.62 -12.18
CA LYS A 164 -11.17 5.50 -13.61
C LYS A 164 -11.61 4.15 -14.19
N PHE A 165 -11.37 3.06 -13.47
CA PHE A 165 -11.82 1.72 -13.86
C PHE A 165 -13.34 1.62 -13.94
N ALA A 166 -14.07 2.25 -13.02
CA ALA A 166 -15.53 2.30 -13.05
C ALA A 166 -16.07 3.04 -14.28
N CYS A 167 -15.47 4.19 -14.65
CA CYS A 167 -15.80 4.89 -15.89
C CYS A 167 -15.49 4.03 -17.13
N VAL A 168 -14.36 3.32 -17.13
CA VAL A 168 -14.02 2.39 -18.22
C VAL A 168 -15.00 1.21 -18.28
N GLU A 169 -15.46 0.67 -17.15
CA GLU A 169 -16.45 -0.41 -17.12
C GLU A 169 -17.77 0.03 -17.79
N LEU A 170 -18.21 1.28 -17.58
CA LEU A 170 -19.34 1.86 -18.31
C LEU A 170 -19.09 1.88 -19.83
N GLN A 171 -17.90 2.28 -20.27
CA GLN A 171 -17.54 2.28 -21.69
C GLN A 171 -17.53 0.87 -22.28
N LEU A 172 -16.99 -0.11 -21.54
CA LEU A 172 -16.94 -1.52 -21.97
C LEU A 172 -18.34 -2.11 -22.13
N GLU A 173 -19.28 -1.71 -21.27
CA GLU A 173 -20.70 -2.08 -21.35
C GLU A 173 -21.51 -1.23 -22.36
N SER A 174 -20.83 -0.36 -23.14
CA SER A 174 -21.44 0.57 -24.10
C SER A 174 -22.48 1.52 -23.49
N ILE A 175 -22.26 1.95 -22.25
CA ILE A 175 -23.11 2.88 -21.52
C ILE A 175 -22.58 4.32 -21.74
N PRO A 176 -23.34 5.21 -22.41
CA PRO A 176 -22.86 6.54 -22.78
C PRO A 176 -22.62 7.48 -21.59
N GLU A 177 -23.20 7.20 -20.42
CA GLU A 177 -23.06 7.99 -19.18
C GLU A 177 -21.69 7.85 -18.49
N HIS A 178 -20.66 7.32 -19.15
CA HIS A 178 -19.31 7.15 -18.58
C HIS A 178 -18.59 8.44 -18.16
N LEU A 179 -19.07 9.61 -18.63
CA LEU A 179 -18.59 10.94 -18.25
C LEU A 179 -19.44 11.61 -17.16
N THR A 180 -20.51 10.95 -16.71
CA THR A 180 -21.43 11.49 -15.69
C THR A 180 -20.85 11.41 -14.28
N PRO A 181 -20.24 10.28 -13.85
CA PRO A 181 -19.49 10.25 -12.61
C PRO A 181 -18.30 11.20 -12.69
N VAL A 182 -18.12 12.03 -11.67
CA VAL A 182 -17.00 12.95 -11.52
C VAL A 182 -16.43 12.83 -10.11
N ILE A 183 -15.11 12.85 -10.02
CA ILE A 183 -14.38 12.83 -8.75
C ILE A 183 -13.98 14.25 -8.34
N GLN A 184 -14.30 14.60 -7.10
CA GLN A 184 -13.89 15.83 -6.44
C GLN A 184 -12.77 15.51 -5.45
N TYR A 185 -11.75 16.35 -5.47
CA TYR A 185 -10.57 16.22 -4.64
C TYR A 185 -10.64 17.19 -3.48
N GLY A 186 -10.50 16.66 -2.27
CA GLY A 186 -10.46 17.45 -1.06
C GLY A 186 -9.06 17.73 -0.54
N PRO A 187 -8.96 18.31 0.67
CA PRO A 187 -7.66 18.54 1.30
C PRO A 187 -6.91 17.22 1.45
N GLN A 188 -5.77 17.13 0.77
CA GLN A 188 -4.75 16.11 0.99
C GLN A 188 -4.25 16.32 2.41
N ARG A 189 -4.73 15.52 3.37
CA ARG A 189 -4.25 15.66 4.73
C ARG A 189 -2.90 14.98 4.86
N GLU A 190 -1.96 15.68 5.48
CA GLU A 190 -0.72 15.08 5.98
C GLU A 190 -0.96 14.16 7.21
N HIS A 191 -2.23 13.93 7.61
CA HIS A 191 -2.62 13.09 8.75
C HIS A 191 -3.98 12.36 8.55
N PHE A 192 -4.05 11.11 9.06
CA PHE A 192 -5.13 10.09 9.14
C PHE A 192 -5.18 9.09 7.95
N SER A 193 -4.85 7.78 8.10
CA SER A 193 -5.59 6.68 8.77
C SER A 193 -7.01 6.54 8.20
N THR A 194 -7.37 5.63 7.26
CA THR A 194 -7.15 4.18 7.27
C THR A 194 -7.39 3.49 5.90
N SER A 195 -6.42 2.66 5.50
CA SER A 195 -6.59 1.35 4.82
C SER A 195 -6.89 1.24 3.32
N ALA A 196 -7.10 2.31 2.54
CA ALA A 196 -7.08 2.19 1.07
C ALA A 196 -6.18 3.20 0.35
N GLN A 197 -6.18 4.48 0.74
CA GLN A 197 -5.25 5.48 0.18
C GLN A 197 -3.81 5.24 0.64
N THR A 198 -3.64 4.72 1.85
CA THR A 198 -2.33 4.43 2.41
C THR A 198 -1.71 3.14 1.86
N LEU A 199 -2.48 2.30 1.16
CA LEU A 199 -1.94 1.22 0.32
C LEU A 199 -1.50 1.74 -1.07
N ALA A 200 -1.92 2.94 -1.48
CA ALA A 200 -1.47 3.56 -2.73
C ALA A 200 -0.14 4.33 -2.57
N GLU A 201 0.20 4.77 -1.36
CA GLU A 201 1.48 5.43 -1.06
C GLU A 201 2.61 4.39 -0.88
N TYR A 202 2.36 3.35 -0.08
CA TYR A 202 3.36 2.32 0.21
C TYR A 202 3.26 1.13 -0.74
N ILE A 203 4.28 0.97 -1.57
CA ILE A 203 4.47 -0.19 -2.45
C ILE A 203 4.75 -1.47 -1.63
N TYR A 204 5.33 -1.32 -0.43
CA TYR A 204 5.62 -2.41 0.50
C TYR A 204 5.56 -1.95 1.96
N LEU A 205 5.03 -2.80 2.85
CA LEU A 205 4.96 -2.61 4.29
C LEU A 205 5.25 -3.92 5.03
N ASP A 206 6.14 -3.87 6.03
CA ASP A 206 6.34 -4.98 6.97
C ASP A 206 5.53 -4.77 8.25
N HIS A 207 4.27 -5.17 8.20
CA HIS A 207 3.35 -5.01 9.35
C HIS A 207 3.85 -5.67 10.63
N LYS A 208 4.57 -6.80 10.54
CA LYS A 208 5.03 -7.51 11.75
C LYS A 208 6.18 -6.78 12.42
N ARG A 209 7.15 -6.27 11.64
CA ARG A 209 8.25 -5.46 12.18
C ARG A 209 7.72 -4.12 12.71
N ILE A 210 6.81 -3.46 11.99
CA ILE A 210 6.20 -2.20 12.43
C ILE A 210 5.54 -2.38 13.79
N GLN A 211 4.62 -3.35 13.93
CA GLN A 211 3.93 -3.62 15.19
C GLN A 211 4.92 -3.93 16.33
N SER A 212 5.89 -4.82 16.06
CA SER A 212 6.92 -5.18 17.02
C SER A 212 7.78 -4.00 17.46
N TYR A 213 8.08 -3.04 16.58
CA TYR A 213 8.91 -1.89 16.92
C TYR A 213 8.14 -0.87 17.74
N VAL A 214 6.89 -0.56 17.38
CA VAL A 214 6.04 0.37 18.16
C VAL A 214 5.93 -0.08 19.61
N GLU A 215 5.66 -1.35 19.86
CA GLU A 215 5.57 -1.91 21.22
C GLU A 215 6.87 -1.75 22.03
N GLN A 216 8.03 -1.69 21.37
CA GLN A 216 9.34 -1.55 22.04
C GLN A 216 9.74 -0.10 22.27
N VAL A 217 9.34 0.79 21.36
CA VAL A 217 9.52 2.24 21.44
C VAL A 217 8.77 2.79 22.66
N ASP A 218 7.54 2.33 22.89
CA ASP A 218 6.69 2.80 23.99
C ASP A 218 7.19 2.40 25.39
N VAL A 219 7.96 1.31 25.49
CA VAL A 219 8.35 0.71 26.79
C VAL A 219 9.80 1.05 27.18
N SER A 220 10.69 1.31 26.22
CA SER A 220 12.12 1.51 26.51
C SER A 220 12.74 2.62 25.66
N GLY A 221 12.72 3.86 26.19
CA GLY A 221 13.06 5.10 25.46
C GLY A 221 14.49 5.27 24.92
N SER A 222 15.34 4.24 24.90
CA SER A 222 16.69 4.30 24.30
C SER A 222 17.18 3.00 23.66
N ARG A 223 16.40 1.90 23.67
CA ARG A 223 16.84 0.64 23.04
C ARG A 223 16.55 0.67 21.55
N VAL A 224 17.44 0.04 20.78
CA VAL A 224 17.20 -0.22 19.35
C VAL A 224 16.05 -1.22 19.27
N PRO A 225 14.94 -0.88 18.59
CA PRO A 225 13.85 -1.84 18.36
C PRO A 225 14.40 -3.08 17.65
N ASN A 226 13.94 -4.27 17.99
CA ASN A 226 14.49 -5.53 17.48
C ASN A 226 13.39 -6.57 17.30
N TRP A 227 13.25 -7.08 16.09
CA TRP A 227 12.22 -8.06 15.73
C TRP A 227 12.70 -9.50 15.97
N VAL A 228 11.83 -10.33 16.55
CA VAL A 228 12.04 -11.78 16.75
C VAL A 228 10.78 -12.54 16.29
N PRO A 229 10.91 -13.55 15.40
CA PRO A 229 9.80 -14.38 14.95
C PRO A 229 9.09 -15.08 16.13
N GLY A 230 7.76 -15.12 16.10
CA GLY A 230 6.96 -15.85 17.10
C GLY A 230 6.65 -15.10 18.40
N THR A 231 7.16 -13.88 18.57
CA THR A 231 6.82 -13.03 19.72
C THR A 231 5.38 -12.52 19.58
N ILE A 232 4.53 -12.81 20.56
CA ILE A 232 3.12 -12.38 20.58
C ILE A 232 3.06 -10.91 21.02
N SER A 233 2.49 -10.08 20.14
CA SER A 233 2.13 -8.68 20.41
C SER A 233 1.30 -8.58 21.70
N ARG A 234 1.75 -7.77 22.66
CA ARG A 234 0.91 -7.40 23.82
C ARG A 234 0.07 -6.20 23.38
N GLY A 235 -1.26 -6.34 23.43
CA GLY A 235 -2.22 -5.37 22.94
C GLY A 235 -1.87 -3.92 23.27
N SER A 236 -1.35 -3.22 22.27
CA SER A 236 -1.20 -1.78 22.26
C SER A 236 -2.47 -1.15 21.68
N THR A 237 -2.71 0.11 22.05
CA THR A 237 -3.78 0.95 21.50
C THR A 237 -3.75 0.94 19.96
N PRO A 238 -4.90 1.00 19.27
CA PRO A 238 -4.92 1.00 17.81
C PRO A 238 -4.28 2.29 17.29
N GLN A 239 -3.01 2.22 16.90
CA GLN A 239 -2.35 3.24 16.08
C GLN A 239 -2.48 2.83 14.62
N SER A 240 -2.75 3.79 13.74
CA SER A 240 -2.68 3.57 12.30
C SER A 240 -1.25 3.20 11.85
N THR A 241 -1.11 2.60 10.66
CA THR A 241 0.21 2.27 10.08
C THR A 241 1.10 3.51 9.96
N HIS A 242 0.53 4.66 9.58
CA HIS A 242 1.27 5.92 9.47
C HIS A 242 1.73 6.44 10.81
N GLU A 243 0.86 6.43 11.82
CA GLU A 243 1.24 6.81 13.19
C GLU A 243 2.30 5.88 13.74
N SER A 244 2.21 4.57 13.45
CA SER A 244 3.21 3.59 13.82
C SER A 244 4.58 3.91 13.18
N ILE A 245 4.60 4.20 11.88
CA ILE A 245 5.82 4.59 11.16
C ILE A 245 6.39 5.90 11.70
N SER A 246 5.55 6.92 11.90
CA SER A 246 5.97 8.21 12.47
C SER A 246 6.53 8.06 13.89
N THR A 247 5.91 7.22 14.71
CA THR A 247 6.39 6.89 16.06
C THR A 247 7.77 6.23 16.01
N ILE A 248 7.95 5.26 15.12
CA ILE A 248 9.25 4.61 14.90
C ILE A 248 10.28 5.64 14.44
N LEU A 249 9.99 6.44 13.41
CA LEU A 249 10.92 7.43 12.86
C LEU A 249 11.34 8.46 13.92
N ASN A 250 10.39 9.04 14.64
CA ASN A 250 10.66 10.00 15.71
C ASN A 250 11.55 9.42 16.81
N HIS A 251 11.33 8.16 17.19
CA HIS A 251 12.18 7.47 18.15
C HIS A 251 13.58 7.23 17.61
N LEU A 252 13.71 6.74 16.37
CA LEU A 252 15.02 6.47 15.76
C LEU A 252 15.83 7.76 15.58
N GLU A 253 15.18 8.86 15.19
CA GLU A 253 15.77 10.20 15.12
C GLU A 253 16.28 10.64 16.51
N LYS A 254 15.39 10.61 17.51
CA LYS A 254 15.68 11.03 18.89
C LYS A 254 16.80 10.22 19.55
N THR A 255 16.91 8.94 19.21
CA THR A 255 17.91 8.03 19.78
C THR A 255 19.20 7.94 18.98
N GLY A 256 19.33 8.68 17.86
CA GLY A 256 20.51 8.65 17.00
C GLY A 256 20.71 7.29 16.32
N GLN A 257 19.61 6.64 15.93
CA GLN A 257 19.60 5.33 15.28
C GLN A 257 19.14 5.39 13.82
N LEU A 258 18.85 6.58 13.30
CA LEU A 258 18.43 6.82 11.92
C LEU A 258 19.53 7.56 11.13
N SER A 259 19.97 6.96 10.02
CA SER A 259 20.77 7.64 9.00
C SER A 259 19.88 8.02 7.82
N HIS A 260 20.25 9.09 7.11
CA HIS A 260 19.60 9.50 5.86
C HIS A 260 20.34 9.08 4.59
N SER A 261 21.41 8.30 4.74
CA SER A 261 22.17 7.75 3.62
C SER A 261 22.74 6.38 3.96
N ARG A 262 22.80 5.51 2.95
CA ARG A 262 23.35 4.16 3.13
C ARG A 262 24.85 4.16 3.43
N PRO A 263 25.36 3.14 4.15
CA PRO A 263 26.79 2.96 4.37
C PRO A 263 27.59 2.86 3.06
N ARG A 264 28.80 3.43 3.04
CA ARG A 264 29.71 3.43 1.87
C ARG A 264 31.10 2.85 2.18
N CYS A 265 31.24 2.09 3.25
CA CYS A 265 32.49 1.45 3.63
C CYS A 265 32.26 0.22 4.52
N LYS A 266 33.24 -0.70 4.53
CA LYS A 266 33.30 -1.79 5.51
C LYS A 266 33.53 -1.25 6.92
N GLY A 267 32.97 -1.90 7.93
CA GLY A 267 33.14 -1.53 9.34
C GLY A 267 32.18 -0.45 9.83
N TRP A 268 31.05 -0.25 9.13
CA TRP A 268 29.97 0.61 9.61
C TRP A 268 29.48 0.16 10.99
N ASN A 269 29.82 0.93 12.02
CA ASN A 269 29.34 0.79 13.40
C ASN A 269 28.26 1.84 13.72
N GLY A 270 27.73 2.52 12.71
CA GLY A 270 26.76 3.60 12.84
C GLY A 270 25.32 3.10 13.02
N GLU A 271 24.39 3.94 12.57
CA GLU A 271 22.95 3.76 12.68
C GLU A 271 22.49 2.45 12.01
N LEU A 272 21.56 1.75 12.66
CA LEU A 272 21.03 0.48 12.19
C LEU A 272 19.82 0.65 11.27
N PHE A 273 19.26 1.85 11.19
CA PHE A 273 18.17 2.19 10.30
C PHE A 273 18.59 3.27 9.32
N VAL A 274 18.10 3.17 8.09
CA VAL A 274 18.36 4.16 7.05
C VAL A 274 17.03 4.58 6.43
N LEU A 275 16.79 5.89 6.34
CA LEU A 275 15.69 6.50 5.62
C LEU A 275 16.24 7.33 4.46
N GLU A 276 16.10 6.83 3.24
CA GLU A 276 16.62 7.51 2.04
C GLU A 276 15.60 7.54 0.90
N LYS A 277 15.74 8.54 0.01
CA LYS A 277 15.07 8.63 -1.28
C LYS A 277 16.05 8.21 -2.37
N LEU A 278 15.62 7.33 -3.26
CA LEU A 278 16.50 6.73 -4.25
C LEU A 278 15.72 6.24 -5.47
N GLU A 279 16.42 6.04 -6.57
CA GLU A 279 15.91 5.27 -7.71
C GLU A 279 16.23 3.78 -7.52
N ALA A 280 15.22 2.92 -7.69
CA ALA A 280 15.39 1.47 -7.64
C ALA A 280 14.55 0.73 -8.66
N GLN A 281 14.92 -0.53 -8.90
CA GLN A 281 14.13 -1.50 -9.66
C GLN A 281 13.81 -2.71 -8.80
N LYS A 282 12.57 -3.19 -8.89
CA LYS A 282 12.15 -4.43 -8.26
C LYS A 282 12.45 -5.62 -9.19
N ALA A 283 13.16 -6.61 -8.68
CA ALA A 283 13.37 -7.91 -9.30
C ALA A 283 12.48 -8.93 -8.59
N ILE A 284 11.64 -9.63 -9.35
CA ILE A 284 10.75 -10.68 -8.83
C ILE A 284 11.25 -12.02 -9.33
N LEU A 285 11.72 -12.88 -8.44
CA LEU A 285 12.16 -14.23 -8.75
C LEU A 285 11.03 -15.23 -8.48
N PRO A 286 10.72 -16.11 -9.45
CA PRO A 286 9.77 -17.20 -9.22
C PRO A 286 10.37 -18.24 -8.27
N ILE A 287 9.53 -18.78 -7.37
CA ILE A 287 9.90 -19.93 -6.54
C ILE A 287 9.35 -21.19 -7.22
N ARG A 288 10.19 -22.22 -7.39
CA ARG A 288 9.70 -23.53 -7.88
C ARG A 288 8.84 -24.17 -6.80
N PRO A 289 7.69 -24.76 -7.14
CA PRO A 289 6.85 -25.45 -6.16
C PRO A 289 7.54 -26.74 -5.73
N ASN A 290 8.31 -26.69 -4.62
CA ASN A 290 8.53 -27.79 -3.69
C ASN A 290 9.28 -27.30 -2.41
N GLU A 291 8.60 -27.48 -1.27
CA GLU A 291 9.09 -27.72 0.11
C GLU A 291 10.10 -26.81 0.83
N ILE A 292 9.84 -25.51 1.02
CA ILE A 292 10.57 -24.76 2.09
C ILE A 292 9.66 -23.85 2.90
N VAL A 293 8.77 -23.10 2.24
CA VAL A 293 7.73 -22.32 2.92
C VAL A 293 6.46 -22.36 2.07
N SER A 294 5.47 -23.15 2.46
CA SER A 294 4.22 -23.37 1.71
C SER A 294 3.45 -22.09 1.35
N SER A 295 3.76 -20.96 1.99
CA SER A 295 3.13 -19.65 1.76
C SER A 295 3.93 -18.70 0.86
N LEU A 296 5.21 -18.96 0.56
CA LEU A 296 6.04 -18.03 -0.21
C LEU A 296 5.94 -18.34 -1.71
N ARG A 297 5.34 -17.43 -2.48
CA ARG A 297 5.08 -17.61 -3.93
C ARG A 297 6.18 -17.01 -4.84
N GLU A 298 6.89 -16.00 -4.34
CA GLU A 298 7.94 -15.29 -5.06
C GLU A 298 8.93 -14.60 -4.10
N ILE A 299 10.13 -14.33 -4.59
CA ILE A 299 11.14 -13.53 -3.88
C ILE A 299 11.23 -12.17 -4.56
N SER A 300 11.04 -11.12 -3.77
CA SER A 300 11.11 -9.74 -4.24
C SER A 300 12.33 -9.01 -3.67
N VAL A 301 13.17 -8.48 -4.55
CA VAL A 301 14.36 -7.71 -4.19
C VAL A 301 14.36 -6.36 -4.91
N TRP A 302 14.48 -5.26 -4.18
CA TRP A 302 14.73 -3.95 -4.78
C TRP A 302 16.22 -3.69 -4.88
N ILE A 303 16.64 -3.16 -6.03
CA ILE A 303 18.04 -2.90 -6.36
C ILE A 303 18.21 -1.45 -6.76
N SER A 304 18.99 -0.71 -5.98
CA SER A 304 19.37 0.68 -6.24
C SER A 304 20.85 0.76 -6.57
N ASP A 305 21.17 1.40 -7.68
CA ASP A 305 22.56 1.62 -8.10
C ASP A 305 23.19 2.77 -7.29
N PRO A 306 24.52 2.75 -7.11
CA PRO A 306 25.27 3.92 -6.70
C PRO A 306 25.07 5.08 -7.68
N ALA A 307 25.19 6.31 -7.21
CA ALA A 307 25.29 7.46 -8.12
C ALA A 307 26.58 7.34 -8.93
N LEU A 308 26.56 7.71 -10.21
CA LEU A 308 27.73 7.58 -11.09
C LEU A 308 28.96 8.35 -10.55
N GLU A 309 28.71 9.47 -9.88
CA GLU A 309 29.73 10.28 -9.20
C GLU A 309 30.39 9.59 -7.99
N ASP A 310 29.77 8.55 -7.44
CA ASP A 310 30.32 7.80 -6.32
C ASP A 310 31.42 6.81 -6.74
N TYR A 311 31.56 6.52 -8.03
CA TYR A 311 32.60 5.62 -8.54
C TYR A 311 33.95 6.33 -8.64
N LYS A 312 34.96 5.75 -7.99
CA LYS A 312 36.35 6.11 -8.21
C LYS A 312 36.82 5.54 -9.54
N LYS A 313 37.70 6.25 -10.24
CA LYS A 313 38.31 5.81 -11.51
C LYS A 313 39.30 4.64 -11.38
N GLU A 314 39.38 4.00 -10.21
CA GLU A 314 40.31 2.91 -9.93
C GLU A 314 39.53 1.61 -9.62
N PRO A 315 39.57 0.60 -10.51
CA PRO A 315 38.65 -0.54 -10.47
C PRO A 315 38.88 -1.53 -9.31
N TYR A 316 39.98 -1.40 -8.57
CA TYR A 316 40.35 -2.34 -7.50
C TYR A 316 39.82 -1.96 -6.12
N TRP A 317 39.52 -0.67 -5.90
CA TRP A 317 38.96 -0.18 -4.65
C TRP A 317 37.46 0.00 -4.78
N ALA A 318 36.71 -0.53 -3.82
CA ALA A 318 35.26 -0.38 -3.83
C ALA A 318 34.86 1.09 -3.64
N SER A 319 33.94 1.54 -4.49
CA SER A 319 33.40 2.90 -4.52
C SER A 319 31.95 2.86 -4.98
N GLY A 320 31.11 3.72 -4.42
CA GLY A 320 29.65 3.58 -4.53
C GLY A 320 29.09 2.40 -3.71
N ALA A 321 27.79 2.47 -3.39
CA ALA A 321 27.10 1.43 -2.61
C ALA A 321 25.80 0.97 -3.30
N LEU A 322 25.84 -0.24 -3.88
CA LEU A 322 24.65 -0.96 -4.33
C LEU A 322 23.79 -1.30 -3.12
N LEU A 323 22.48 -1.09 -3.21
CA LEU A 323 21.54 -1.46 -2.16
C LEU A 323 20.60 -2.55 -2.64
N TYR A 324 20.47 -3.58 -1.80
CA TYR A 324 19.53 -4.68 -1.96
C TYR A 324 18.55 -4.68 -0.78
N LEU A 325 17.26 -4.43 -1.06
CA LEU A 325 16.18 -4.52 -0.08
C LEU A 325 15.34 -5.77 -0.35
N ILE A 326 15.22 -6.63 0.66
CA ILE A 326 14.59 -7.96 0.48
C ILE A 326 13.27 -8.00 1.23
N GLU A 327 12.17 -8.13 0.50
CA GLU A 327 10.81 -8.17 1.06
C GLU A 327 10.51 -9.52 1.75
N SER A 328 11.04 -10.62 1.22
CA SER A 328 10.55 -11.98 1.48
C SER A 328 11.23 -12.72 2.65
N TYR A 329 12.03 -12.06 3.48
CA TYR A 329 12.88 -12.76 4.47
C TYR A 329 12.56 -12.43 5.94
N TRP A 330 12.11 -13.48 6.65
CA TRP A 330 11.57 -13.44 8.00
C TRP A 330 12.56 -13.99 9.05
N LYS A 331 13.82 -13.53 9.04
CA LYS A 331 14.80 -13.86 10.10
C LYS A 331 14.88 -12.81 11.19
N ALA A 332 15.06 -13.26 12.43
CA ALA A 332 15.19 -12.39 13.59
C ALA A 332 16.28 -11.33 13.36
N ASP A 333 16.04 -10.11 13.84
CA ASP A 333 17.01 -9.03 13.73
C ASP A 333 18.30 -9.35 14.51
N ALA A 334 18.22 -10.20 15.52
CA ALA A 334 19.37 -10.63 16.35
C ALA A 334 20.31 -11.63 15.65
N GLU A 335 19.88 -12.31 14.57
CA GLU A 335 20.77 -13.19 13.81
C GLU A 335 21.74 -12.35 12.97
N ARG A 336 22.88 -11.97 13.58
CA ARG A 336 24.00 -11.44 12.82
C ARG A 336 24.43 -12.53 11.84
N TYR A 337 24.39 -12.25 10.54
CA TYR A 337 25.29 -12.96 9.64
C TYR A 337 26.69 -12.74 10.20
N GLY A 338 27.38 -13.83 10.54
CA GLY A 338 28.78 -13.75 10.93
C GLY A 338 29.52 -12.84 9.95
N THR A 339 30.45 -12.05 10.45
CA THR A 339 31.14 -10.91 9.80
C THR A 339 31.96 -11.27 8.55
N THR A 340 31.62 -12.34 7.83
CA THR A 340 32.42 -12.98 6.78
C THR A 340 31.60 -13.45 5.57
N MET A 341 30.31 -13.09 5.43
CA MET A 341 29.56 -13.41 4.21
C MET A 341 29.64 -12.27 3.19
N SER A 342 30.33 -12.43 2.07
CA SER A 342 30.28 -11.41 1.00
C SER A 342 28.84 -11.10 0.56
N GLY A 343 28.59 -9.93 0.00
CA GLY A 343 27.25 -9.46 -0.37
C GLY A 343 26.65 -10.36 -1.44
N LEU A 344 27.48 -10.67 -2.43
CA LEU A 344 27.21 -11.73 -3.39
C LEU A 344 26.88 -13.07 -2.71
N SER A 345 27.60 -13.45 -1.65
CA SER A 345 27.30 -14.67 -0.88
C SER A 345 26.01 -14.53 -0.06
N ALA A 346 25.67 -13.35 0.45
CA ALA A 346 24.41 -13.08 1.14
C ALA A 346 23.23 -13.19 0.19
N LEU A 347 23.32 -12.58 -0.99
CA LEU A 347 22.30 -12.70 -2.04
C LEU A 347 22.20 -14.15 -2.56
N ARG A 348 23.33 -14.85 -2.71
CA ARG A 348 23.37 -16.29 -3.05
C ARG A 348 22.81 -17.16 -1.95
N CYS A 349 23.04 -16.87 -0.68
CA CYS A 349 22.45 -17.58 0.45
C CYS A 349 20.95 -17.30 0.52
N ILE A 350 20.51 -16.06 0.30
CA ILE A 350 19.08 -15.71 0.26
C ILE A 350 18.37 -16.42 -0.89
N VAL A 351 18.97 -16.45 -2.09
CA VAL A 351 18.42 -17.20 -3.22
C VAL A 351 18.53 -18.72 -2.99
N GLY A 352 19.65 -19.22 -2.46
CA GLY A 352 19.89 -20.63 -2.19
C GLY A 352 18.97 -21.22 -1.11
N ASP A 353 18.86 -20.54 0.03
CA ASP A 353 17.97 -20.89 1.15
C ASP A 353 16.49 -20.90 0.72
N MET A 354 16.11 -20.07 -0.27
CA MET A 354 14.70 -19.90 -0.67
C MET A 354 14.30 -20.69 -1.92
N VAL A 355 15.24 -21.06 -2.78
CA VAL A 355 14.97 -21.70 -4.07
C VAL A 355 15.34 -23.20 -4.09
N ASN A 356 16.23 -23.67 -3.18
CA ASN A 356 16.82 -25.02 -3.29
C ASN A 356 17.30 -25.62 -1.94
N ALA A 357 16.41 -25.79 -0.94
CA ALA A 357 16.82 -26.33 0.37
C ALA A 357 17.33 -27.78 0.36
N GLU A 358 17.11 -28.58 -0.69
CA GLU A 358 17.58 -29.97 -0.70
C GLU A 358 18.92 -30.21 -1.41
N LEU A 359 19.59 -29.21 -2.00
CA LEU A 359 20.76 -29.47 -2.87
C LEU A 359 22.02 -28.63 -2.61
N LEU A 360 22.20 -28.08 -1.42
CA LEU A 360 23.50 -27.51 -1.06
C LEU A 360 24.16 -28.31 0.06
N PRO A 361 24.97 -29.35 -0.26
CA PRO A 361 26.01 -29.75 0.68
C PRO A 361 26.85 -28.52 1.02
N GLU A 362 27.31 -28.42 2.27
CA GLU A 362 28.05 -27.28 2.84
C GLU A 362 29.25 -26.82 1.95
N SER A 363 29.73 -27.68 1.06
CA SER A 363 30.80 -27.44 0.10
C SER A 363 30.40 -26.75 -1.23
N SER A 364 29.12 -26.50 -1.50
CA SER A 364 28.64 -26.10 -2.84
C SER A 364 28.18 -24.64 -2.98
N ARG A 365 28.79 -23.73 -2.21
CA ARG A 365 28.57 -22.28 -2.37
C ARG A 365 28.79 -21.79 -3.81
N ASP A 366 29.49 -22.54 -4.66
CA ASP A 366 29.79 -22.18 -6.05
C ASP A 366 28.85 -22.69 -7.15
N ASN A 367 27.84 -23.51 -6.83
CA ASN A 367 27.03 -24.21 -7.84
C ASN A 367 25.67 -23.54 -8.19
N ILE A 368 25.44 -22.29 -7.77
CA ILE A 368 24.19 -21.54 -8.04
C ILE A 368 24.14 -20.97 -9.49
N GLY A 369 25.13 -21.28 -10.34
CA GLY A 369 25.23 -20.71 -11.70
C GLY A 369 25.61 -19.23 -11.72
N TRP A 370 26.00 -18.68 -10.57
CA TRP A 370 26.42 -17.29 -10.37
C TRP A 370 27.84 -17.25 -9.77
N PRO A 371 28.90 -17.27 -10.59
CA PRO A 371 30.28 -17.26 -10.12
C PRO A 371 30.72 -15.87 -9.66
N ARG A 372 31.67 -15.79 -8.71
CA ARG A 372 32.22 -14.52 -8.21
C ARG A 372 32.88 -13.64 -9.28
N GLN A 373 33.27 -14.24 -10.40
CA GLN A 373 33.91 -13.56 -11.53
C GLN A 373 32.91 -13.03 -12.56
N ASP A 374 31.61 -13.25 -12.34
CA ASP A 374 30.56 -12.73 -13.21
C ASP A 374 30.50 -11.21 -13.13
N ARG A 375 30.84 -10.55 -14.24
CA ARG A 375 30.91 -9.08 -14.34
C ARG A 375 29.62 -8.45 -14.84
N ARG A 376 28.56 -9.24 -15.03
CA ARG A 376 27.25 -8.68 -15.37
C ARG A 376 26.70 -7.90 -14.18
N SER A 377 25.84 -6.93 -14.46
CA SER A 377 25.12 -6.22 -13.40
C SER A 377 24.26 -7.19 -12.58
N PRO A 378 23.99 -6.89 -11.29
CA PRO A 378 23.14 -7.76 -10.46
C PRO A 378 21.79 -8.09 -11.11
N ARG A 379 21.22 -7.14 -11.85
CA ARG A 379 19.93 -7.29 -12.53
C ARG A 379 20.01 -8.30 -13.67
N GLU A 380 21.06 -8.26 -14.48
CA GLU A 380 21.26 -9.22 -15.57
C GLU A 380 21.46 -10.64 -15.05
N ILE A 381 22.15 -10.77 -13.92
CA ILE A 381 22.31 -12.06 -13.27
C ILE A 381 20.97 -12.59 -12.75
N LEU A 382 20.17 -11.76 -12.09
CA LEU A 382 18.83 -12.17 -11.65
C LEU A 382 17.93 -12.54 -12.85
N LYS A 383 18.02 -11.84 -13.98
CA LYS A 383 17.32 -12.23 -15.22
C LYS A 383 17.69 -13.63 -15.68
N THR A 384 18.97 -14.04 -15.58
CA THR A 384 19.36 -15.39 -15.99
C THR A 384 18.83 -16.47 -15.06
N LEU A 385 18.45 -16.10 -13.83
CA LEU A 385 17.75 -16.96 -12.88
C LEU A 385 16.22 -16.94 -13.07
N GLY A 386 15.72 -16.26 -14.10
CA GLY A 386 14.29 -16.17 -14.42
C GLY A 386 13.58 -15.00 -13.73
N ALA A 387 14.31 -14.04 -13.17
CA ALA A 387 13.69 -12.87 -12.54
C ALA A 387 13.02 -11.95 -13.57
N VAL A 388 11.83 -11.48 -13.24
CA VAL A 388 11.16 -10.39 -13.96
C VAL A 388 11.61 -9.08 -13.33
N ILE A 389 12.29 -8.24 -14.12
CA ILE A 389 12.78 -6.92 -13.68
C ILE A 389 11.74 -5.86 -14.03
N GLN A 390 11.27 -5.12 -13.02
CA GLN A 390 10.33 -4.02 -13.19
C GLN A 390 11.04 -2.73 -13.62
N PRO A 391 10.29 -1.75 -14.19
CA PRO A 391 10.83 -0.43 -14.50
C PRO A 391 11.42 0.29 -13.29
N LYS A 392 12.35 1.20 -13.53
CA LYS A 392 12.91 2.11 -12.52
C LYS A 392 11.81 2.96 -11.90
N ARG A 393 11.90 3.20 -10.60
CA ARG A 393 10.98 4.04 -9.83
C ARG A 393 11.75 4.86 -8.80
N GLN A 394 11.32 6.10 -8.62
CA GLN A 394 11.70 6.89 -7.46
C GLN A 394 10.92 6.37 -6.25
N ILE A 395 11.65 6.05 -5.19
CA ILE A 395 11.07 5.52 -3.95
C ILE A 395 11.69 6.20 -2.73
N GLN A 396 10.95 6.18 -1.64
CA GLN A 396 11.46 6.45 -0.31
C GLN A 396 11.29 5.20 0.54
N THR A 397 12.32 4.85 1.30
CA THR A 397 12.30 3.63 2.10
C THR A 397 12.98 3.85 3.44
N LEU A 398 12.34 3.33 4.48
CA LEU A 398 12.98 3.03 5.76
C LEU A 398 13.34 1.56 5.74
N TYR A 399 14.60 1.23 5.99
CA TYR A 399 15.04 -0.15 6.13
C TYR A 399 16.00 -0.32 7.31
N ARG A 400 16.02 -1.53 7.84
CA ARG A 400 17.03 -1.95 8.81
C ARG A 400 18.26 -2.45 8.06
N TYR A 401 19.40 -1.81 8.26
CA TYR A 401 20.69 -2.25 7.76
C TYR A 401 21.07 -3.61 8.38
N ARG A 402 21.58 -4.53 7.55
CA ARG A 402 21.98 -5.87 7.96
C ARG A 402 23.47 -6.11 7.77
N TYR A 403 23.97 -5.80 6.59
CA TYR A 403 25.32 -6.20 6.20
C TYR A 403 25.84 -5.34 5.05
N ILE A 404 27.16 -5.14 4.99
CA ILE A 404 27.86 -4.51 3.87
C ILE A 404 29.04 -5.38 3.39
N SER A 405 29.19 -5.48 2.08
CA SER A 405 30.29 -6.18 1.39
C SER A 405 30.99 -5.25 0.41
N ASP A 406 32.13 -5.67 -0.15
CA ASP A 406 32.84 -4.97 -1.22
C ASP A 406 33.25 -5.92 -2.37
N GLU A 407 32.51 -7.02 -2.52
CA GLU A 407 32.95 -8.18 -3.31
C GLU A 407 32.32 -8.23 -4.70
N HIS A 408 31.38 -7.33 -5.00
CA HIS A 408 30.76 -7.28 -6.31
C HIS A 408 31.56 -6.43 -7.30
N PHE A 409 31.98 -7.08 -8.37
CA PHE A 409 32.57 -6.47 -9.55
C PHE A 409 31.58 -6.57 -10.69
N PHE A 410 31.31 -5.46 -11.36
CA PHE A 410 30.50 -5.47 -12.58
C PHE A 410 31.09 -4.52 -13.61
N THR A 411 30.65 -4.66 -14.86
CA THR A 411 31.07 -3.82 -15.97
C THR A 411 29.84 -3.21 -16.62
N ASP A 412 29.83 -1.89 -16.77
CA ASP A 412 28.80 -1.15 -17.49
C ASP A 412 29.42 -0.38 -18.68
N THR A 413 28.70 0.61 -19.22
CA THR A 413 29.17 1.43 -20.33
C THR A 413 30.40 2.29 -20.01
N ASP A 414 30.61 2.60 -18.73
CA ASP A 414 31.67 3.51 -18.26
C ASP A 414 32.92 2.76 -17.79
N GLY A 415 32.83 1.44 -17.59
CA GLY A 415 33.96 0.55 -17.39
C GLY A 415 33.73 -0.53 -16.34
N ALA A 416 34.82 -1.07 -15.79
CA ALA A 416 34.75 -2.04 -14.71
C ALA A 416 34.71 -1.32 -13.36
N HIS A 417 33.71 -1.64 -12.55
CA HIS A 417 33.47 -1.05 -11.25
C HIS A 417 33.51 -2.11 -10.15
N ARG A 418 34.07 -1.72 -9.01
CA ARG A 418 33.94 -2.45 -7.75
C ARG A 418 33.11 -1.58 -6.81
N SER A 419 32.05 -2.13 -6.24
CA SER A 419 31.13 -1.38 -5.37
C SER A 419 30.94 -2.07 -4.03
N TYR A 420 30.48 -1.30 -3.04
CA TYR A 420 29.96 -1.89 -1.82
C TYR A 420 28.56 -2.45 -2.05
N ASP A 421 28.23 -3.56 -1.39
CA ASP A 421 26.91 -4.19 -1.43
C ASP A 421 26.25 -4.07 -0.07
N VAL A 422 25.25 -3.18 0.05
CA VAL A 422 24.47 -2.95 1.25
C VAL A 422 23.21 -3.82 1.21
N TYR A 423 22.95 -4.55 2.28
CA TYR A 423 21.74 -5.35 2.46
C TYR A 423 20.88 -4.78 3.57
N GLY A 424 19.59 -4.65 3.28
CA GLY A 424 18.60 -4.15 4.22
C GLY A 424 17.30 -4.94 4.18
N TYR A 425 16.61 -4.94 5.31
CA TYR A 425 15.20 -5.36 5.36
C TYR A 425 14.33 -4.12 5.36
N PRO A 426 13.54 -3.88 4.30
CA PRO A 426 12.65 -2.74 4.26
C PRO A 426 11.61 -2.89 5.37
N ILE A 427 11.37 -1.79 6.08
CA ILE A 427 10.23 -1.63 6.97
C ILE A 427 9.06 -1.10 6.14
N PHE A 428 9.36 -0.13 5.27
CA PHE A 428 8.43 0.33 4.25
C PHE A 428 9.15 0.73 2.96
N ILE A 429 8.41 0.72 1.85
CA ILE A 429 8.80 1.34 0.58
C ILE A 429 7.58 2.11 0.06
N ARG A 430 7.74 3.40 -0.23
CA ARG A 430 6.70 4.22 -0.87
C ARG A 430 7.18 4.82 -2.17
N ALA A 431 6.23 5.05 -3.10
CA ALA A 431 6.52 5.82 -4.30
C ALA A 431 6.77 7.29 -3.94
N VAL A 432 7.60 7.98 -4.72
CA VAL A 432 7.91 9.42 -4.58
C VAL A 432 7.44 10.18 -5.81
#